data_AF-A0A6J1SQH0-F1
#
_entry.id   AF-A0A6J1SQH0-F1
#
_cell.length_a   1.000
_cell.length_b   1.000
_cell.length_c   1.000
_cell.angle_alpha   90.00
_cell.angle_beta   90.00
_cell.angle_gamma   90.00
#
_symmetry.space_group_name_H-M   'P 1'
#
loop_
_entity.id
_entity.type
_entity.pdbx_description
1 polymer ?
#
loop_
_entity_poly.entity_id
_entity_poly.type
_entity_poly.pdbx_seq_one_letter_code
_entity_poly.pdbx_strand_id
1 'polypeptide(L)'
;MNEKGFNIYWQNYHRAFEWRNNSQMSHWKARARALEVENALLKGYIQKGLQSGFHSGAVCRDPFENNEPCAAQEEEVVTNQDDDDYACEDIEIDEELLAFYEKTMRHKIERKKRQSLERKRESEDSHSENEQVYSMGPISTSQKSTDMTLLYGGDAPKILSMELSMQINFDMNRSKSNPLLWPNIPLRLS
;
A
#
# COMPACT_ATOMS: atom_id res chain seq x y z
N MET A 1 24.84 -26.36 13.65
CA MET A 1 24.02 -25.47 12.81
C MET A 1 22.68 -26.16 12.61
N ASN A 2 21.59 -25.57 13.12
CA ASN A 2 20.31 -26.25 13.29
C ASN A 2 19.54 -26.37 11.97
N GLU A 3 19.31 -27.60 11.49
CA GLU A 3 18.49 -27.93 10.31
C GLU A 3 17.06 -27.33 10.34
N LYS A 4 16.55 -26.99 11.52
CA LYS A 4 15.20 -26.43 11.71
C LYS A 4 15.02 -25.03 11.11
N GLY A 5 16.09 -24.22 11.02
CA GLY A 5 16.02 -22.86 10.46
C GLY A 5 15.87 -22.84 8.94
N PHE A 6 16.48 -23.82 8.26
CA PHE A 6 16.39 -23.97 6.80
C PHE A 6 14.95 -24.28 6.37
N ASN A 7 14.22 -25.04 7.19
CA ASN A 7 12.86 -25.50 6.90
C ASN A 7 11.82 -24.34 6.89
N ILE A 8 11.91 -23.38 7.83
CA ILE A 8 10.95 -22.26 7.92
C ILE A 8 11.07 -21.31 6.74
N TYR A 9 12.30 -21.04 6.27
CA TYR A 9 12.52 -20.19 5.10
C TYR A 9 11.83 -20.77 3.86
N TRP A 10 12.06 -22.04 3.55
CA TRP A 10 11.46 -22.69 2.39
C TRP A 10 9.94 -22.82 2.51
N GLN A 11 9.42 -23.11 3.71
CA GLN A 11 7.97 -23.11 3.93
C GLN A 11 7.34 -21.73 3.68
N ASN A 12 7.96 -20.66 4.17
CA ASN A 12 7.47 -19.30 3.95
C ASN A 12 7.58 -18.90 2.48
N TYR A 13 8.67 -19.28 1.81
CA TYR A 13 8.85 -19.07 0.37
C TYR A 13 7.73 -19.76 -0.42
N HIS A 14 7.44 -21.04 -0.13
CA HIS A 14 6.35 -21.77 -0.80
C HIS A 14 4.99 -21.13 -0.56
N ARG A 15 4.66 -20.71 0.66
CA ARG A 15 3.40 -20.00 0.95
C ARG A 15 3.27 -18.69 0.19
N ALA A 16 4.34 -17.89 0.14
CA ALA A 16 4.33 -16.63 -0.60
C ALA A 16 4.20 -16.86 -2.11
N PHE A 17 4.85 -17.90 -2.64
CA PHE A 17 4.76 -18.31 -4.03
C PHE A 17 3.35 -18.78 -4.40
N GLU A 18 2.74 -19.64 -3.57
CA GLU A 18 1.36 -20.10 -3.74
C GLU A 18 0.36 -18.94 -3.67
N TRP A 19 0.52 -18.03 -2.71
CA TRP A 19 -0.32 -16.84 -2.61
C TRP A 19 -0.25 -15.98 -3.88
N ARG A 20 0.95 -15.71 -4.38
CA ARG A 20 1.14 -14.97 -5.64
C ARG A 20 0.45 -15.68 -6.81
N ASN A 21 0.63 -16.99 -6.94
CA ASN A 21 0.06 -17.76 -8.04
C ASN A 21 -1.48 -17.78 -7.97
N ASN A 22 -2.03 -17.99 -6.78
CA ASN A 22 -3.47 -17.96 -6.54
C ASN A 22 -4.08 -16.58 -6.80
N SER A 23 -3.40 -15.52 -6.37
CA SER A 23 -3.83 -14.14 -6.62
C SER A 23 -3.82 -13.82 -8.11
N GLN A 24 -2.75 -14.21 -8.83
CA GLN A 24 -2.66 -14.04 -10.27
C GLN A 24 -3.77 -14.81 -11.00
N MET A 25 -4.01 -16.06 -10.62
CA MET A 25 -5.09 -16.87 -11.18
C MET A 25 -6.47 -16.25 -10.92
N SER A 26 -6.68 -15.69 -9.72
CA SER A 26 -7.94 -15.01 -9.36
C SER A 26 -8.16 -13.75 -10.20
N HIS A 27 -7.11 -12.95 -10.42
CA HIS A 27 -7.17 -11.79 -11.31
C HIS A 27 -7.57 -12.19 -12.73
N TRP A 28 -6.93 -13.21 -13.31
CA TRP A 28 -7.27 -13.67 -14.66
C TRP A 28 -8.68 -14.27 -14.75
N LYS A 29 -9.14 -14.98 -13.72
CA LYS A 29 -10.53 -15.48 -13.66
C LYS A 29 -11.54 -14.35 -13.59
N ALA A 30 -11.29 -13.33 -12.78
CA ALA A 30 -12.16 -12.16 -12.70
C ALA A 30 -12.22 -11.42 -14.05
N ARG A 31 -11.06 -11.19 -14.66
CA ARG A 31 -10.96 -10.56 -15.99
C ARG A 31 -11.68 -11.37 -17.06
N ALA A 32 -11.53 -12.70 -17.08
CA ALA A 32 -12.23 -13.57 -18.02
C ALA A 32 -13.76 -13.47 -17.84
N ARG A 33 -14.25 -13.50 -16.59
CA ARG A 33 -15.68 -13.34 -16.31
C ARG A 33 -16.22 -11.97 -16.74
N ALA A 34 -15.48 -10.90 -16.50
CA ALA A 34 -15.88 -9.56 -16.94
C ALA A 34 -16.04 -9.51 -18.47
N LEU A 35 -15.04 -10.02 -19.20
CA LEU A 35 -15.08 -10.12 -20.66
C LEU A 35 -16.22 -11.03 -21.17
N GLU A 36 -16.55 -12.11 -20.46
CA GLU A 36 -17.69 -12.96 -20.79
C GLU A 36 -19.02 -12.20 -20.68
N VAL A 37 -19.18 -11.38 -19.63
CA VAL A 37 -20.36 -10.53 -19.43
C VAL A 37 -20.46 -9.47 -20.52
N GLU A 38 -19.37 -8.73 -20.79
CA GLU A 38 -19.33 -7.72 -21.86
C GLU A 38 -19.67 -8.34 -23.23
N ASN A 39 -19.05 -9.47 -23.56
CA ASN A 39 -19.34 -10.17 -24.81
C ASN A 39 -20.80 -10.64 -24.90
N ALA A 40 -21.41 -11.05 -23.78
CA ALA A 40 -22.82 -11.42 -23.75
C ALA A 40 -23.73 -10.19 -23.99
N LEU A 41 -23.41 -9.04 -23.39
CA LEU A 41 -24.11 -7.78 -23.63
C LEU A 41 -23.97 -7.33 -25.08
N LEU A 42 -22.75 -7.31 -25.62
CA LEU A 42 -22.46 -6.94 -27.00
C LEU A 42 -23.21 -7.83 -28.00
N LYS A 43 -23.21 -9.15 -27.79
CA LYS A 43 -24.01 -10.09 -28.59
C LYS A 43 -25.51 -9.77 -28.51
N GLY A 44 -26.01 -9.42 -27.33
CA GLY A 44 -27.38 -8.96 -27.14
C GLY A 44 -27.70 -7.68 -27.92
N TYR A 45 -26.82 -6.68 -27.89
CA TYR A 45 -26.96 -5.45 -28.66
C TYR A 45 -26.94 -5.70 -30.16
N ILE A 46 -26.01 -6.55 -30.65
CA ILE A 46 -25.92 -6.92 -32.06
C ILE A 46 -27.20 -7.65 -32.50
N GLN A 47 -27.68 -8.61 -31.71
CA GLN A 47 -28.90 -9.36 -32.03
C GLN A 47 -30.14 -8.45 -32.07
N LYS A 48 -30.26 -7.50 -31.13
CA LYS A 48 -31.33 -6.49 -31.13
C LYS A 48 -31.21 -5.51 -32.32
N GLY A 49 -30.00 -5.08 -32.65
CA GLY A 49 -29.71 -4.25 -33.82
C GLY A 49 -30.06 -4.95 -35.14
N LEU A 50 -29.77 -6.24 -35.25
CA LEU A 50 -30.13 -7.08 -36.40
C LEU A 50 -31.64 -7.35 -36.49
N GLN A 51 -32.35 -7.47 -35.37
CA GLN A 51 -33.81 -7.59 -35.34
C GLN A 51 -34.52 -6.28 -35.71
N SER A 52 -33.95 -5.13 -35.32
CA SER A 52 -34.42 -3.79 -35.71
C SER A 52 -34.19 -3.51 -37.21
N GLY A 53 -33.10 -4.02 -37.79
CA GLY A 53 -32.76 -3.87 -39.21
C GLY A 53 -33.58 -4.70 -40.20
N PHE A 54 -34.49 -5.59 -39.74
CA PHE A 54 -35.30 -6.44 -40.62
C PHE A 54 -36.71 -5.89 -40.94
N HIS A 55 -36.98 -4.62 -40.58
CA HIS A 55 -38.23 -3.90 -40.90
C HIS A 55 -37.97 -2.57 -41.62
N SER A 56 -37.09 -2.50 -42.61
CA SER A 56 -37.22 -1.54 -43.72
C SER A 56 -36.16 -1.84 -44.76
N GLY A 57 -36.57 -2.24 -45.96
CA GLY A 57 -35.66 -2.37 -47.09
C GLY A 57 -35.09 -1.00 -47.49
N ALA A 58 -33.77 -0.85 -47.44
CA ALA A 58 -33.05 0.19 -48.17
C ALA A 58 -31.55 -0.15 -48.29
N VAL A 59 -31.19 -0.69 -49.46
CA VAL A 59 -29.97 -0.48 -50.25
C VAL A 59 -28.69 -0.03 -49.53
N CYS A 60 -27.66 -0.88 -49.63
CA CYS A 60 -26.26 -0.56 -49.35
C CYS A 60 -25.74 0.59 -50.22
N ARG A 61 -25.04 1.56 -49.63
CA ARG A 61 -24.06 2.37 -50.36
C ARG A 61 -22.90 2.76 -49.44
N ASP A 62 -21.77 2.11 -49.67
CA ASP A 62 -20.44 2.62 -49.32
C ASP A 62 -20.08 3.77 -50.27
N PRO A 63 -19.40 4.82 -49.77
CA PRO A 63 -18.17 5.21 -50.46
C PRO A 63 -17.01 5.55 -49.50
N PHE A 64 -15.93 4.82 -49.73
CA PHE A 64 -14.57 5.10 -49.31
C PHE A 64 -13.97 6.38 -49.96
N GLU A 65 -12.87 6.87 -49.37
CA GLU A 65 -11.70 7.57 -49.98
C GLU A 65 -11.47 9.11 -49.85
N ASN A 66 -10.45 9.43 -49.02
CA ASN A 66 -9.20 10.20 -49.30
C ASN A 66 -9.03 11.70 -48.90
N ASN A 67 -8.11 11.95 -47.94
CA ASN A 67 -6.84 12.75 -48.02
C ASN A 67 -6.44 13.56 -46.74
N GLU A 68 -5.50 13.02 -45.95
CA GLU A 68 -4.14 13.52 -45.55
C GLU A 68 -3.89 15.00 -45.11
N PRO A 69 -2.79 15.31 -44.35
CA PRO A 69 -2.76 15.51 -42.89
C PRO A 69 -2.40 16.96 -42.49
N CYS A 70 -2.63 17.35 -41.22
CA CYS A 70 -2.03 18.57 -40.67
C CYS A 70 -1.66 18.38 -39.20
N ALA A 71 -0.35 18.35 -38.94
CA ALA A 71 0.25 18.31 -37.63
C ALA A 71 0.24 19.71 -36.99
N ALA A 72 -0.29 19.81 -35.78
CA ALA A 72 0.10 20.82 -34.80
C ALA A 72 -0.07 20.23 -33.39
N GLN A 73 1.06 20.15 -32.71
CA GLN A 73 1.32 19.67 -31.35
C GLN A 73 0.52 20.45 -30.30
N GLU A 74 -0.15 19.73 -29.39
CA GLU A 74 0.22 19.56 -27.97
C GLU A 74 -0.64 20.42 -27.04
N GLU A 75 -1.58 19.77 -26.34
CA GLU A 75 -1.85 19.91 -24.90
C GLU A 75 -2.72 18.71 -24.50
N GLU A 76 -2.08 17.59 -24.12
CA GLU A 76 -2.77 16.43 -23.54
C GLU A 76 -3.25 16.79 -22.12
N VAL A 77 -4.53 17.13 -21.98
CA VAL A 77 -5.24 16.97 -20.72
C VAL A 77 -5.53 15.47 -20.57
N VAL A 78 -4.70 14.80 -19.79
CA VAL A 78 -4.92 13.41 -19.36
C VAL A 78 -6.22 13.37 -18.56
N THR A 79 -7.31 13.04 -19.25
CA THR A 79 -8.55 12.61 -18.62
C THR A 79 -8.35 11.13 -18.31
N ASN A 80 -7.98 10.85 -17.06
CA ASN A 80 -8.04 9.48 -16.54
C ASN A 80 -9.53 9.10 -16.53
N GLN A 81 -9.98 8.42 -17.58
CA GLN A 81 -11.23 7.68 -17.59
C GLN A 81 -11.03 6.43 -16.77
N ASP A 82 -11.15 6.60 -15.45
CA ASP A 82 -11.46 5.52 -14.53
C ASP A 82 -12.95 5.20 -14.73
N ASP A 83 -13.25 4.24 -15.61
CA ASP A 83 -14.59 3.64 -15.72
C ASP A 83 -14.81 2.68 -14.54
N ASP A 84 -14.85 3.27 -13.35
CA ASP A 84 -15.39 2.65 -12.14
C ASP A 84 -16.92 2.84 -12.21
N ASP A 85 -17.63 1.85 -12.76
CA ASP A 85 -19.10 1.77 -12.74
C ASP A 85 -19.57 1.38 -11.32
N TYR A 86 -19.18 2.18 -10.33
CA TYR A 86 -19.99 2.38 -9.15
C TYR A 86 -21.09 3.33 -9.61
N ALA A 87 -22.33 2.85 -9.65
CA ALA A 87 -23.44 3.75 -9.53
C ALA A 87 -23.19 4.56 -8.25
N CYS A 88 -22.73 5.80 -8.42
CA CYS A 88 -22.56 6.78 -7.38
C CYS A 88 -23.97 7.05 -6.89
N GLU A 89 -24.45 6.23 -5.97
CA GLU A 89 -25.61 6.60 -5.16
C GLU A 89 -25.25 7.96 -4.58
N ASP A 90 -26.04 8.98 -4.91
CA ASP A 90 -25.87 10.33 -4.38
C ASP A 90 -25.86 10.21 -2.86
N ILE A 91 -24.67 10.22 -2.26
CA ILE A 91 -24.53 10.17 -0.81
C ILE A 91 -25.05 11.52 -0.32
N GLU A 92 -26.28 11.52 0.17
CA GLU A 92 -26.87 12.69 0.80
C GLU A 92 -25.93 13.14 1.94
N ILE A 93 -25.31 14.31 1.75
CA ILE A 93 -24.36 14.85 2.72
C ILE A 93 -25.18 15.43 3.87
N ASP A 94 -25.40 14.61 4.89
CA ASP A 94 -26.02 15.06 6.12
C ASP A 94 -25.15 16.09 6.84
N GLU A 95 -25.79 17.02 7.55
CA GLU A 95 -25.12 18.05 8.36
C GLU A 95 -24.19 17.43 9.43
N GLU A 96 -24.55 16.25 9.95
CA GLU A 96 -23.73 15.49 10.90
C GLU A 96 -22.41 15.02 10.27
N LEU A 97 -22.47 14.53 9.03
CA LEU A 97 -21.30 14.08 8.29
C LEU A 97 -20.37 15.25 7.96
N LEU A 98 -20.95 16.40 7.59
CA LEU A 98 -20.19 17.63 7.34
C LEU A 98 -19.47 18.11 8.62
N ALA A 99 -20.15 18.11 9.77
CA ALA A 99 -19.56 18.47 11.06
C ALA A 99 -18.44 17.50 11.48
N PHE A 100 -18.59 16.21 11.20
CA PHE A 100 -17.55 15.20 11.42
C PHE A 100 -16.30 15.48 10.58
N TYR A 101 -16.47 15.82 9.30
CA TYR A 101 -15.35 16.16 8.42
C TYR A 101 -14.62 17.43 8.87
N GLU A 102 -15.36 18.47 9.27
CA GLU A 102 -14.76 19.68 9.81
C GLU A 102 -13.90 19.37 11.05
N LYS A 103 -14.44 18.61 12.00
CA LYS A 103 -13.72 18.18 13.21
C LYS A 103 -12.48 17.35 12.87
N THR A 104 -12.61 16.43 11.92
CA THR A 104 -11.51 15.58 11.45
C THR A 104 -10.40 16.40 10.80
N MET A 105 -10.76 17.37 9.96
CA MET A 105 -9.80 18.28 9.32
C MET A 105 -9.09 19.15 10.33
N ARG A 106 -9.81 19.75 11.29
CA ARG A 106 -9.21 20.54 12.38
C ARG A 106 -8.18 19.74 13.17
N HIS A 107 -8.52 18.52 13.61
CA HIS A 107 -7.58 17.65 14.32
C HIS A 107 -6.38 17.22 13.46
N LYS A 108 -6.57 16.98 12.16
CA LYS A 108 -5.48 16.63 11.24
C LYS A 108 -4.49 17.79 11.09
N ILE A 109 -4.99 19.01 10.99
CA ILE A 109 -4.18 20.23 10.92
C ILE A 109 -3.44 20.45 12.25
N GLU A 110 -4.13 20.34 13.38
CA GLU A 110 -3.52 20.51 14.71
C GLU A 110 -2.42 19.49 14.98
N ARG A 111 -2.65 18.21 14.64
CA ARG A 111 -1.66 17.14 14.78
C ARG A 111 -0.43 17.42 13.92
N LYS A 112 -0.61 17.84 12.66
CA LYS A 112 0.50 18.23 11.77
C LYS A 112 1.28 19.42 12.33
N LYS A 113 0.60 20.44 12.86
CA LYS A 113 1.24 21.62 13.46
C LYS A 113 2.06 21.24 14.69
N ARG A 114 1.50 20.43 15.60
CA ARG A 114 2.20 19.92 16.79
C ARG A 114 3.44 19.13 16.38
N GLN A 115 3.32 18.20 15.44
CA GLN A 115 4.45 17.42 14.94
C GLN A 115 5.54 18.30 14.30
N SER A 116 5.16 19.34 13.54
CA SER A 116 6.14 20.26 12.96
C SER A 116 6.85 21.13 13.99
N LEU A 117 6.16 21.50 15.08
CA LEU A 117 6.74 22.28 16.17
C LEU A 117 7.66 21.42 17.03
N GLU A 118 7.27 20.17 17.32
CA GLU A 118 8.10 19.21 18.03
C GLU A 118 9.40 18.93 17.27
N ARG A 119 9.34 18.67 15.95
CA ARG A 119 10.53 18.54 15.11
C ARG A 119 11.42 19.78 15.08
N LYS A 120 10.83 20.99 15.10
CA LYS A 120 11.60 22.24 15.16
C LYS A 120 12.28 22.42 16.52
N ARG A 121 11.57 22.12 17.62
CA ARG A 121 12.13 22.13 18.98
C ARG A 121 13.27 21.12 19.11
N GLU A 122 13.08 19.89 18.63
CA GLU A 122 14.13 18.86 18.62
C GLU A 122 15.36 19.29 17.81
N SER A 123 15.18 20.04 16.71
CA SER A 123 16.30 20.56 15.92
C SER A 123 17.03 21.73 16.60
N GLU A 124 16.32 22.59 17.33
CA GLU A 124 16.87 23.75 18.03
C GLU A 124 17.57 23.36 19.34
N ASP A 125 17.07 22.33 20.04
CA ASP A 125 17.62 21.82 21.31
C ASP A 125 18.91 20.98 21.10
N SER A 126 19.15 20.51 19.88
CA SER A 126 20.38 19.78 19.51
C SER A 126 21.63 20.66 19.36
N HIS A 127 21.55 21.95 19.70
CA HIS A 127 22.66 22.92 19.69
C HIS A 127 22.95 23.58 21.05
N SER A 128 22.33 23.11 22.14
CA SER A 128 22.67 23.53 23.50
C SER A 128 23.30 22.38 24.28
N GLU A 129 24.34 22.70 25.04
CA GLU A 129 25.24 21.76 25.67
C GLU A 129 24.55 20.89 26.76
N ASN A 130 24.91 19.61 26.75
CA ASN A 130 25.01 18.76 27.94
C ASN A 130 23.71 18.47 28.71
N GLU A 131 22.85 17.64 28.14
CA GLU A 131 21.98 16.77 28.94
C GLU A 131 21.94 15.38 28.33
N GLN A 132 22.19 14.39 29.19
CA GLN A 132 22.31 12.98 28.88
C GLN A 132 20.94 12.42 28.48
N VAL A 133 20.50 12.74 27.27
CA VAL A 133 19.31 12.14 26.67
C VAL A 133 19.62 10.67 26.44
N TYR A 134 18.85 9.80 27.08
CA TYR A 134 18.72 8.38 26.70
C TYR A 134 18.18 8.33 25.27
N SER A 135 19.06 8.56 24.30
CA SER A 135 18.79 8.37 22.89
C SER A 135 18.55 6.89 22.69
N MET A 136 17.30 6.53 22.41
CA MET A 136 16.88 5.22 21.91
C MET A 136 17.40 4.95 20.48
N GLY A 137 18.46 5.63 20.06
CA GLY A 137 19.25 5.26 18.89
C GLY A 137 20.08 4.00 19.17
N PRO A 138 20.56 3.30 18.14
CA PRO A 138 21.44 2.16 18.33
C PRO A 138 22.78 2.65 18.91
N ILE A 139 22.89 2.67 20.24
CA ILE A 139 24.17 2.88 20.92
C ILE A 139 25.15 1.86 20.33
N SER A 140 26.30 2.36 19.87
CA SER A 140 27.41 1.55 19.39
C SER A 140 27.66 0.38 20.34
N THR A 141 27.71 -0.85 19.84
CA THR A 141 27.88 -2.06 20.64
C THR A 141 29.15 -2.02 21.50
N SER A 142 30.15 -1.27 21.05
CA SER A 142 31.41 -1.03 21.77
C SER A 142 31.24 -0.13 22.99
N GLN A 143 30.43 0.93 22.91
CA GLN A 143 30.17 1.82 24.04
C GLN A 143 29.30 1.13 25.09
N LYS A 144 28.31 0.35 24.66
CA LYS A 144 27.50 -0.45 25.58
C LYS A 144 28.35 -1.42 26.40
N SER A 145 29.32 -2.11 25.80
CA SER A 145 30.14 -3.06 26.55
C SER A 145 31.06 -2.36 27.55
N THR A 146 31.65 -1.22 27.20
CA THR A 146 32.47 -0.43 28.14
C THR A 146 31.64 0.08 29.31
N ASP A 147 30.46 0.62 29.04
CA ASP A 147 29.57 1.16 30.07
C ASP A 147 29.08 0.05 31.00
N MET A 148 28.76 -1.13 30.45
CA MET A 148 28.37 -2.30 31.24
C MET A 148 29.52 -2.81 32.12
N THR A 149 30.75 -2.83 31.62
CA THR A 149 31.92 -3.20 32.45
C THR A 149 32.20 -2.19 33.55
N LEU A 150 31.91 -0.90 33.33
CA LEU A 150 32.04 0.13 34.36
C LEU A 150 31.00 -0.03 35.48
N LEU A 151 29.75 -0.31 35.12
CA LEU A 151 28.63 -0.42 36.08
C LEU A 151 28.61 -1.75 36.84
N TYR A 152 28.85 -2.86 36.14
CA TYR A 152 28.64 -4.21 36.66
C TYR A 152 29.93 -5.03 36.79
N GLY A 153 31.09 -4.46 36.40
CA GLY A 153 32.39 -5.10 36.56
C GLY A 153 32.46 -6.46 35.87
N GLY A 154 32.97 -7.47 36.60
CA GLY A 154 33.10 -8.84 36.11
C GLY A 154 31.77 -9.55 35.82
N ASP A 155 30.66 -9.08 36.39
CA ASP A 155 29.32 -9.64 36.18
C ASP A 155 28.58 -9.01 34.99
N ALA A 156 29.17 -8.01 34.33
CA ALA A 156 28.62 -7.39 33.12
C ALA A 156 28.13 -8.38 32.04
N PRO A 157 28.89 -9.43 31.64
CA PRO A 157 28.40 -10.37 30.63
C PRO A 157 27.16 -11.16 31.09
N LYS A 158 27.03 -11.42 32.40
CA LYS A 158 25.89 -12.14 32.97
C LYS A 158 24.63 -11.30 32.92
N ILE A 159 24.73 -10.01 33.29
CA ILE A 159 23.60 -9.08 33.23
C ILE A 159 23.18 -8.85 31.79
N LEU A 160 24.14 -8.62 30.89
CA LEU A 160 23.87 -8.43 29.46
C LEU A 160 23.18 -9.66 28.83
N SER A 161 23.62 -10.87 29.20
CA SER A 161 22.98 -12.11 28.77
C SER A 161 21.52 -12.20 29.21
N MET A 162 21.23 -11.81 30.44
CA MET A 162 19.88 -11.84 31.01
C MET A 162 18.98 -10.79 30.35
N GLU A 163 19.48 -9.56 30.15
CA GLU A 163 18.77 -8.50 29.43
C GLU A 163 18.43 -8.92 28.00
N LEU A 164 19.41 -9.43 27.26
CA LEU A 164 19.21 -9.92 25.90
C LEU A 164 18.18 -11.06 25.86
N SER A 165 18.21 -11.96 26.85
CA SER A 165 17.23 -13.04 26.96
C SER A 165 15.81 -12.50 27.14
N MET A 166 15.62 -11.45 27.94
CA MET A 166 14.32 -10.80 28.12
C MET A 166 13.88 -10.07 26.84
N GLN A 167 14.79 -9.34 26.20
CA GLN A 167 14.53 -8.65 24.93
C GLN A 167 14.10 -9.63 23.83
N ILE A 168 14.80 -10.75 23.67
CA ILE A 168 14.46 -11.80 22.71
C ILE A 168 13.06 -12.36 23.00
N ASN A 169 12.75 -12.66 24.27
CA ASN A 169 11.42 -13.15 24.64
C ASN A 169 10.31 -12.13 24.33
N PHE A 170 10.58 -10.85 24.59
CA PHE A 170 9.66 -9.77 24.24
C PHE A 170 9.44 -9.70 22.73
N ASP A 171 10.51 -9.67 21.93
CA ASP A 171 10.45 -9.59 20.47
C ASP A 171 9.74 -10.81 19.85
N MET A 172 9.97 -12.00 20.39
CA MET A 172 9.26 -13.22 19.98
C MET A 172 7.76 -13.13 20.26
N ASN A 173 7.37 -12.63 21.44
CA ASN A 173 5.95 -12.47 21.79
C ASN A 173 5.29 -11.32 21.01
N ARG A 174 6.01 -10.23 20.77
CA ARG A 174 5.59 -9.13 19.89
C ARG A 174 5.38 -9.61 18.46
N SER A 175 6.22 -10.51 17.97
CA SER A 175 6.09 -11.10 16.63
C SER A 175 4.86 -12.00 16.51
N LYS A 176 4.37 -12.59 17.61
CA LYS A 176 3.10 -13.34 17.62
C LYS A 176 1.88 -12.41 17.54
N SER A 177 1.96 -11.22 18.16
CA SER A 177 0.88 -10.22 18.15
C SER A 177 0.91 -9.29 16.93
N ASN A 178 2.02 -9.24 16.20
CA ASN A 178 2.15 -8.56 14.92
C ASN A 178 1.82 -9.55 13.79
N PRO A 179 0.55 -9.72 13.36
CA PRO A 179 0.31 -10.34 12.08
C PRO A 179 1.14 -9.59 11.04
N LEU A 180 1.75 -10.32 10.10
CA LEU A 180 2.46 -9.72 8.98
C LEU A 180 1.54 -8.66 8.38
N LEU A 181 1.85 -7.37 8.64
CA LEU A 181 1.27 -6.32 7.83
C LEU A 181 1.53 -6.71 6.39
N TRP A 182 0.45 -6.57 5.61
CA TRP A 182 0.33 -6.76 4.17
C TRP A 182 1.69 -6.87 3.47
N PRO A 183 1.94 -7.91 2.65
CA PRO A 183 3.25 -8.12 2.07
C PRO A 183 3.75 -6.81 1.46
N ASN A 184 4.93 -6.37 1.91
CA ASN A 184 5.65 -5.22 1.35
C ASN A 184 6.11 -5.62 -0.06
N ILE A 185 5.15 -5.66 -0.98
CA ILE A 185 5.36 -5.94 -2.39
C ILE A 185 5.86 -4.63 -2.97
N PRO A 186 7.07 -4.56 -3.53
CA PRO A 186 7.51 -3.39 -4.24
C PRO A 186 6.54 -3.17 -5.42
N LEU A 187 5.73 -2.11 -5.33
CA LEU A 187 4.88 -1.67 -6.42
C LEU A 187 5.80 -1.13 -7.52
N ARG A 188 5.85 -1.82 -8.65
CA ARG A 188 6.41 -1.23 -9.87
C ARG A 188 5.35 -0.29 -10.42
N LEU A 189 5.52 1.01 -10.18
CA LEU A 189 4.82 2.05 -10.89
C LEU A 189 5.53 2.16 -12.25
N SER A 190 4.91 1.59 -13.28
CA SER A 190 5.28 1.80 -14.68
C SER A 190 4.61 3.07 -15.20
#